data_AF-A0A7V9SYJ9-F1
#
_entry.id   AF-A0A7V9SYJ9-F1
#
_cell.length_a   1.000
_cell.length_b   1.000
_cell.length_c   1.000
_cell.angle_alpha   90.00
_cell.angle_beta   90.00
_cell.angle_gamma   90.00
#
_symmetry.space_group_name_H-M   'P 1'
#
loop_
_entity.id
_entity.type
_entity.pdbx_description
1 polymer ?
#
loop_
_entity_poly.entity_id
_entity_poly.type
_entity_poly.pdbx_seq_one_letter_code
_entity_poly.pdbx_strand_id
1 'polypeptide(L)'
;MKNNSRAYFVEKVTPTYKTFVDYYNKRESGLHRDTFNAGNSSESLRDLPEHIFAEIGAKTGYNTAYKFREAMSSGNKEYKIVCDLANAIKHRVITKNNPTFSNLDAVKESVATVRYTDILGKYYRTRKFLEVTLSDGSVYEISDILQKSVLLWSNVLLNLNLIPSLPRLPELLPKFVRRNDERFKGNYYFLTTTGEHFQEQLRALIYRKSTNQITEIAAGEKFGTSDIPITINAGKSSFD
;
A
#
# COMPACT_ATOMS: atom_id res chain seq x y z
N MET A 1 -28.33 -3.50 -2.69
CA MET A 1 -27.93 -3.47 -1.27
C MET A 1 -28.71 -2.34 -0.60
N LYS A 2 -29.31 -2.53 0.58
CA LYS A 2 -29.80 -1.38 1.37
C LYS A 2 -28.62 -0.42 1.57
N ASN A 3 -28.85 0.88 1.43
CA ASN A 3 -27.87 1.95 1.66
C ASN A 3 -27.51 2.03 3.14
N ASN A 4 -26.78 1.02 3.63
CA ASN A 4 -26.34 0.91 5.01
C ASN A 4 -24.81 0.98 5.02
N SER A 5 -24.29 2.03 5.63
CA SER A 5 -22.86 2.35 5.72
C SER A 5 -22.09 1.23 6.40
N ARG A 6 -22.65 0.68 7.48
CA ARG A 6 -22.06 -0.46 8.20
C ARG A 6 -22.00 -1.71 7.33
N ALA A 7 -23.08 -2.03 6.62
CA ALA A 7 -23.11 -3.18 5.72
C ALA A 7 -22.04 -3.04 4.64
N TYR A 8 -21.96 -1.89 3.97
CA TYR A 8 -20.91 -1.65 2.98
C TYR A 8 -19.49 -1.73 3.57
N PHE A 9 -19.27 -1.13 4.75
CA PHE A 9 -17.98 -1.17 5.41
C PHE A 9 -17.54 -2.59 5.80
N VAL A 10 -18.47 -3.41 6.32
CA VAL A 10 -18.20 -4.79 6.75
C VAL A 10 -18.11 -5.75 5.57
N GLU A 11 -18.91 -5.56 4.52
CA GLU A 11 -19.01 -6.48 3.39
C GLU A 11 -18.09 -6.12 2.22
N LYS A 12 -17.61 -4.87 2.14
CA LYS A 12 -16.73 -4.40 1.05
C LYS A 12 -15.40 -3.86 1.52
N VAL A 13 -15.38 -2.87 2.41
CA VAL A 13 -14.13 -2.22 2.83
C VAL A 13 -13.24 -3.18 3.63
N THR A 14 -13.79 -3.81 4.66
CA THR A 14 -13.02 -4.73 5.53
C THR A 14 -12.48 -5.93 4.74
N PRO A 15 -13.27 -6.62 3.89
CA PRO A 15 -12.78 -7.78 3.15
C PRO A 15 -11.75 -7.43 2.08
N THR A 16 -11.92 -6.33 1.33
CA THR A 16 -10.94 -5.92 0.32
C THR A 16 -9.61 -5.49 0.94
N TYR A 17 -9.64 -4.75 2.05
CA TYR A 17 -8.44 -4.42 2.82
C TYR A 17 -7.76 -5.68 3.38
N LYS A 18 -8.55 -6.65 3.88
CA LYS A 18 -8.01 -7.93 4.34
C LYS A 18 -7.33 -8.70 3.23
N THR A 19 -7.96 -8.83 2.06
CA THR A 19 -7.35 -9.47 0.90
C THR A 19 -6.03 -8.81 0.51
N PHE A 20 -5.97 -7.48 0.54
CA PHE A 20 -4.72 -6.75 0.34
C PHE A 20 -3.66 -7.11 1.38
N VAL A 21 -3.96 -6.99 2.68
CA VAL A 21 -3.00 -7.27 3.76
C VAL A 21 -2.53 -8.72 3.75
N ASP A 22 -3.45 -9.66 3.57
CA ASP A 22 -3.13 -11.09 3.49
C ASP A 22 -2.14 -11.37 2.36
N TYR A 23 -2.37 -10.82 1.16
CA TYR A 23 -1.48 -11.00 0.02
C TYR A 23 -0.16 -10.23 0.17
N TYR A 24 -0.22 -8.98 0.62
CA TYR A 24 0.95 -8.12 0.82
C TYR A 24 1.92 -8.69 1.86
N ASN A 25 1.41 -9.40 2.87
CA ASN A 25 2.23 -10.06 3.88
C ASN A 25 2.84 -11.40 3.43
N LYS A 26 2.42 -11.96 2.28
CA LYS A 26 3.02 -13.20 1.76
C LYS A 26 4.42 -12.93 1.20
N ARG A 27 5.24 -13.98 1.22
CA ARG A 27 6.57 -14.01 0.59
C ARG A 27 6.48 -14.32 -0.91
N GLU A 28 5.57 -13.65 -1.61
CA GLU A 28 5.37 -13.78 -3.05
C GLU A 28 5.15 -12.40 -3.70
N SER A 29 5.77 -12.17 -4.86
CA SER A 29 5.61 -10.97 -5.70
C SER A 29 5.39 -11.34 -7.16
N GLY A 30 4.83 -10.43 -7.94
CA GLY A 30 4.64 -10.58 -9.39
C GLY A 30 3.17 -10.54 -9.80
N LEU A 31 2.95 -10.50 -11.12
CA LEU A 31 1.63 -10.41 -11.76
C LEU A 31 0.81 -9.16 -11.33
N HIS A 32 1.46 -8.11 -10.83
CA HIS A 32 0.85 -6.87 -10.34
C HIS A 32 -0.26 -7.06 -9.30
N ARG A 33 -0.18 -8.15 -8.53
CA ARG A 33 -1.25 -8.54 -7.59
C ARG A 33 -1.34 -7.59 -6.39
N ASP A 34 -0.23 -7.04 -5.92
CA ASP A 34 -0.24 -6.08 -4.82
C ASP A 34 -0.94 -4.78 -5.24
N THR A 35 -0.62 -4.26 -6.42
CA THR A 35 -1.26 -3.09 -7.04
C THR A 35 -2.74 -3.32 -7.27
N PHE A 36 -3.13 -4.48 -7.82
CA PHE A 36 -4.53 -4.82 -8.06
C PHE A 36 -5.34 -4.90 -6.75
N ASN A 37 -4.81 -5.58 -5.74
CA ASN A 37 -5.50 -5.70 -4.45
C ASN A 37 -5.58 -4.34 -3.72
N ALA A 38 -4.53 -3.51 -3.80
CA ALA A 38 -4.54 -2.15 -3.29
C ALA A 38 -5.58 -1.28 -4.01
N GLY A 39 -5.71 -1.45 -5.33
CA GLY A 39 -6.74 -0.79 -6.14
C GLY A 39 -8.16 -1.12 -5.70
N ASN A 40 -8.45 -2.42 -5.50
CA ASN A 40 -9.78 -2.87 -5.02
C ASN A 40 -10.09 -2.32 -3.62
N SER A 41 -9.11 -2.32 -2.72
CA SER A 41 -9.27 -1.71 -1.39
C SER A 41 -9.52 -0.20 -1.51
N SER A 42 -8.79 0.48 -2.39
CA SER A 42 -8.93 1.91 -2.62
C SER A 42 -10.30 2.29 -3.18
N GLU A 43 -10.81 1.53 -4.15
CA GLU A 43 -12.14 1.73 -4.71
C GLU A 43 -13.22 1.61 -3.62
N SER A 44 -13.16 0.56 -2.80
CA SER A 44 -14.12 0.40 -1.70
C SER A 44 -14.07 1.57 -0.70
N LEU A 45 -12.87 2.11 -0.40
CA LEU A 45 -12.71 3.25 0.49
C LEU A 45 -13.25 4.54 -0.14
N ARG A 46 -13.01 4.76 -1.44
CA ARG A 46 -13.49 5.93 -2.18
C ARG A 46 -15.02 5.99 -2.26
N ASP A 47 -15.68 4.84 -2.33
CA ASP A 47 -17.12 4.72 -2.53
C ASP A 47 -17.91 4.74 -1.20
N LEU A 48 -17.27 4.39 -0.07
CA LEU A 48 -17.88 4.43 1.27
C LEU A 48 -18.59 5.76 1.64
N PRO A 49 -18.04 6.97 1.34
CA PRO A 49 -18.74 8.23 1.58
C PRO A 49 -20.14 8.30 0.97
N GLU A 50 -20.37 7.64 -0.18
CA GLU A 50 -21.67 7.65 -0.85
C GLU A 50 -22.71 6.88 -0.04
N HIS A 51 -22.31 5.77 0.58
CA HIS A 51 -23.16 5.00 1.49
C HIS A 51 -23.46 5.76 2.79
N ILE A 52 -22.46 6.43 3.35
CA ILE A 52 -22.64 7.31 4.53
C ILE A 52 -23.61 8.43 4.21
N PHE A 53 -23.42 9.11 3.08
CA PHE A 53 -24.27 10.20 2.67
C PHE A 53 -25.71 9.73 2.39
N ALA A 54 -25.89 8.55 1.81
CA ALA A 54 -27.22 7.99 1.57
C ALA A 54 -27.98 7.66 2.87
N GLU A 55 -27.27 7.34 3.96
CA GLU A 55 -27.87 7.00 5.25
C GLU A 55 -28.14 8.24 6.12
N ILE A 56 -27.21 9.19 6.16
CA ILE A 56 -27.26 10.34 7.08
C ILE A 56 -27.08 11.71 6.41
N GLY A 57 -27.24 11.82 5.09
CA GLY A 57 -26.84 12.97 4.28
C GLY A 57 -27.13 14.34 4.89
N ALA A 58 -28.35 14.56 5.41
CA ALA A 58 -28.73 15.82 6.07
C ALA A 58 -27.85 16.19 7.28
N LYS A 59 -27.29 15.21 7.99
CA LYS A 59 -26.40 15.39 9.15
C LYS A 59 -24.94 15.63 8.76
N THR A 60 -24.57 15.37 7.50
CA THR A 60 -23.18 15.55 7.04
C THR A 60 -22.82 17.02 6.85
N GLY A 61 -23.82 17.90 6.67
CA GLY A 61 -23.60 19.32 6.36
C GLY A 61 -23.25 19.60 4.89
N TYR A 62 -23.35 18.59 4.01
CA TYR A 62 -23.05 18.71 2.58
C TYR A 62 -24.30 18.47 1.73
N ASN A 63 -24.35 19.10 0.56
CA ASN A 63 -25.50 19.00 -0.35
C ASN A 63 -25.46 17.74 -1.22
N THR A 64 -24.27 17.13 -1.41
CA THR A 64 -24.10 15.92 -2.23
C THR A 64 -23.02 15.00 -1.64
N ALA A 65 -23.12 13.71 -1.92
CA ALA A 65 -22.09 12.72 -1.59
C ALA A 65 -20.72 13.09 -2.20
N TYR A 66 -20.73 13.65 -3.42
CA TYR A 66 -19.51 14.14 -4.07
C TYR A 66 -18.82 15.21 -3.22
N LYS A 67 -19.55 16.25 -2.78
CA LYS A 67 -18.98 17.33 -1.96
C LYS A 67 -18.51 16.83 -0.59
N PHE A 68 -19.24 15.89 0.00
CA PHE A 68 -18.82 15.25 1.24
C PHE A 68 -17.48 14.51 1.06
N ARG A 69 -17.36 13.67 0.02
CA ARG A 69 -16.10 12.97 -0.29
C ARG A 69 -14.96 13.95 -0.59
N GLU A 70 -15.23 14.99 -1.38
CA GLU A 70 -14.25 16.01 -1.76
C GLU A 70 -13.71 16.77 -0.54
N ALA A 71 -14.57 17.12 0.41
CA ALA A 71 -14.14 17.73 1.66
C ALA A 71 -13.23 16.80 2.48
N MET A 72 -13.59 15.52 2.57
CA MET A 72 -12.80 14.50 3.28
C MET A 72 -11.43 14.26 2.61
N SER A 73 -11.37 14.18 1.28
CA SER A 73 -10.12 13.99 0.55
C SER A 73 -9.24 15.25 0.57
N SER A 74 -9.82 16.43 0.46
CA SER A 74 -9.06 17.69 0.52
C SER A 74 -8.45 17.93 1.90
N GLY A 75 -9.12 17.50 2.97
CA GLY A 75 -8.61 17.58 4.34
C GLY A 75 -7.62 16.48 4.74
N ASN A 76 -7.39 15.47 3.91
CA ASN A 76 -6.55 14.32 4.26
C ASN A 76 -5.74 13.81 3.05
N LYS A 77 -4.43 14.08 3.06
CA LYS A 77 -3.52 13.74 1.94
C LYS A 77 -3.52 12.24 1.64
N GLU A 78 -3.42 11.38 2.64
CA GLU A 78 -3.40 9.93 2.45
C GLU A 78 -4.71 9.44 1.82
N TYR A 79 -5.86 9.90 2.29
CA TYR A 79 -7.14 9.52 1.70
C TYR A 79 -7.32 10.08 0.28
N LYS A 80 -6.75 11.26 -0.03
CA LYS A 80 -6.69 11.76 -1.41
C LYS A 80 -5.89 10.83 -2.32
N ILE A 81 -4.72 10.35 -1.87
CA ILE A 81 -3.92 9.37 -2.63
C ILE A 81 -4.73 8.09 -2.88
N VAL A 82 -5.49 7.61 -1.89
CA VAL A 82 -6.41 6.46 -2.07
C VAL A 82 -7.46 6.74 -3.15
N CYS A 83 -8.10 7.91 -3.11
CA CYS A 83 -9.08 8.30 -4.14
C CYS A 83 -8.46 8.33 -5.54
N ASP A 84 -7.25 8.88 -5.66
CA ASP A 84 -6.53 8.97 -6.92
C ASP A 84 -6.10 7.58 -7.42
N LEU A 85 -5.66 6.68 -6.53
CA LEU A 85 -5.33 5.28 -6.85
C LEU A 85 -6.54 4.48 -7.36
N ALA A 86 -7.69 4.62 -6.70
CA ALA A 86 -8.93 4.01 -7.17
C ALA A 86 -9.30 4.45 -8.60
N ASN A 87 -9.07 5.73 -8.93
CA ASN A 87 -9.32 6.25 -10.28
C ASN A 87 -8.26 5.78 -11.28
N ALA A 88 -6.99 5.79 -10.90
CA ALA A 88 -5.87 5.38 -11.76
C ALA A 88 -5.94 3.89 -12.10
N ILE A 89 -6.38 3.02 -11.19
CA ILE A 89 -6.56 1.59 -11.49
C ILE A 89 -7.62 1.37 -12.58
N LYS A 90 -8.69 2.18 -12.58
CA LYS A 90 -9.77 2.09 -13.57
C LYS A 90 -9.39 2.72 -14.92
N HIS A 91 -8.69 3.84 -14.91
CA HIS A 91 -8.48 4.67 -16.09
C HIS A 91 -7.05 4.67 -16.63
N ARG A 92 -6.09 4.10 -15.87
CA ARG A 92 -4.63 4.19 -16.03
C ARG A 92 -4.06 5.61 -15.93
N VAL A 93 -4.69 6.58 -16.59
CA VAL A 93 -4.33 7.99 -16.58
C VAL A 93 -5.49 8.82 -16.04
N ILE A 94 -5.20 9.75 -15.14
CA ILE A 94 -6.18 10.65 -14.52
C ILE A 94 -5.73 12.10 -14.63
N THR A 95 -6.66 12.98 -15.00
CA THR A 95 -6.40 14.42 -15.24
C THR A 95 -7.39 15.33 -14.53
N LYS A 96 -8.49 14.79 -14.01
CA LYS A 96 -9.55 15.56 -13.34
C LYS A 96 -9.28 15.70 -11.85
N ASN A 97 -9.78 16.79 -11.26
CA ASN A 97 -9.82 17.03 -9.81
C ASN A 97 -8.43 17.10 -9.13
N ASN A 98 -7.45 17.68 -9.83
CA ASN A 98 -6.09 17.91 -9.32
C ASN A 98 -5.48 16.66 -8.65
N PRO A 99 -5.20 15.60 -9.41
CA PRO A 99 -4.73 14.35 -8.85
C PRO A 99 -3.32 14.49 -8.27
N THR A 100 -3.02 13.76 -7.20
CA THR A 100 -1.69 13.73 -6.55
C THR A 100 -0.62 13.04 -7.38
N PHE A 101 -1.05 12.19 -8.32
CA PHE A 101 -0.25 11.59 -9.39
C PHE A 101 -1.17 11.31 -10.58
N SER A 102 -0.66 11.39 -11.81
CA SER A 102 -1.52 11.35 -13.02
C SER A 102 -1.56 10.01 -13.73
N ASN A 103 -0.66 9.07 -13.43
CA ASN A 103 -0.54 7.79 -14.12
C ASN A 103 -0.27 6.66 -13.12
N LEU A 104 -0.93 5.52 -13.30
CA LEU A 104 -0.67 4.28 -12.57
C LEU A 104 0.79 3.82 -12.65
N ASP A 105 1.54 4.21 -13.68
CA ASP A 105 2.99 3.95 -13.78
C ASP A 105 3.79 4.58 -12.62
N ALA A 106 3.23 5.56 -11.92
CA ALA A 106 3.80 6.13 -10.71
C ALA A 106 3.75 5.17 -9.51
N VAL A 107 2.95 4.11 -9.59
CA VAL A 107 2.88 3.03 -8.61
C VAL A 107 3.89 1.95 -8.99
N LYS A 108 4.76 1.57 -8.06
CA LYS A 108 5.79 0.56 -8.26
C LYS A 108 5.71 -0.52 -7.19
N GLU A 109 5.65 -1.76 -7.66
CA GLU A 109 5.97 -2.94 -6.85
C GLU A 109 7.49 -3.13 -6.88
N SER A 110 8.08 -3.37 -5.71
CA SER A 110 9.48 -3.75 -5.61
C SER A 110 9.70 -4.72 -4.46
N VAL A 111 10.77 -5.50 -4.60
CA VAL A 111 11.22 -6.43 -3.56
C VAL A 111 12.60 -5.98 -3.09
N ALA A 112 12.77 -5.79 -1.79
CA ALA A 112 14.04 -5.38 -1.24
C ALA A 112 14.61 -6.40 -0.26
N THR A 113 15.92 -6.58 -0.34
CA THR A 113 16.69 -7.14 0.78
C THR A 113 16.98 -6.01 1.76
N VAL A 114 16.44 -6.11 2.97
CA VAL A 114 16.59 -5.09 4.02
C VAL A 114 17.59 -5.56 5.05
N ARG A 115 18.61 -4.74 5.32
CA ARG A 115 19.57 -4.95 6.39
C ARG A 115 19.07 -4.38 7.71
N TYR A 116 19.12 -5.19 8.74
CA TYR A 116 18.86 -4.84 10.14
C TYR A 116 20.13 -5.03 10.96
N THR A 117 20.17 -4.42 12.14
CA THR A 117 21.27 -4.57 13.09
C THR A 117 20.70 -4.83 14.48
N ASP A 118 21.23 -5.86 15.14
CA ASP A 118 20.98 -6.17 16.54
C ASP A 118 22.30 -6.37 17.29
N ILE A 119 22.24 -6.82 18.55
CA ILE A 119 23.42 -7.06 19.40
C ILE A 119 24.35 -8.15 18.84
N LEU A 120 23.85 -9.06 17.99
CA LEU A 120 24.63 -10.11 17.33
C LEU A 120 25.17 -9.66 15.97
N GLY A 121 24.98 -8.39 15.63
CA GLY A 121 25.44 -7.78 14.38
C GLY A 121 24.35 -7.67 13.32
N LYS A 122 24.77 -7.70 12.05
CA LYS A 122 23.88 -7.47 10.91
C LYS A 122 23.11 -8.73 10.52
N TYR A 123 21.89 -8.55 10.02
CA TYR A 123 21.10 -9.62 9.39
C TYR A 123 20.20 -9.03 8.31
N TYR A 124 19.70 -9.89 7.41
CA TYR A 124 19.00 -9.46 6.20
C TYR A 124 17.65 -10.15 6.08
N ARG A 125 16.60 -9.42 5.70
CA ARG A 125 15.28 -9.99 5.40
C ARG A 125 14.71 -9.38 4.14
N THR A 126 14.08 -10.20 3.33
CA THR A 126 13.35 -9.77 2.13
C THR A 126 12.01 -9.16 2.53
N ARG A 127 11.60 -8.08 1.85
CA ARG A 127 10.30 -7.42 2.00
C ARG A 127 9.76 -6.96 0.65
N LYS A 128 8.44 -6.84 0.58
CA LYS A 128 7.74 -6.08 -0.47
C LYS A 128 7.64 -4.62 -0.10
N PHE A 129 7.55 -3.81 -1.15
CA PHE A 129 7.22 -2.41 -1.13
C PHE A 129 6.23 -2.16 -2.25
N LEU A 130 5.17 -1.43 -1.94
CA LEU A 130 4.21 -0.93 -2.92
C LEU A 130 4.18 0.58 -2.75
N GLU A 131 4.90 1.28 -3.61
CA GLU A 131 5.18 2.71 -3.46
C GLU A 131 4.47 3.50 -4.55
N VAL A 132 4.06 4.73 -4.25
CA VAL A 132 3.59 5.70 -5.22
C VAL A 132 4.45 6.96 -5.17
N THR A 133 4.90 7.42 -6.34
CA THR A 133 5.59 8.69 -6.50
C THR A 133 4.59 9.78 -6.89
N LEU A 134 4.47 10.82 -6.05
CA LEU A 134 3.57 11.94 -6.31
C LEU A 134 4.19 12.94 -7.29
N SER A 135 3.38 13.87 -7.79
CA SER A 135 3.83 14.92 -8.73
C SER A 135 4.91 15.86 -8.17
N ASP A 136 5.02 15.97 -6.84
CA ASP A 136 6.09 16.72 -6.16
C ASP A 136 7.39 15.91 -5.97
N GLY A 137 7.43 14.66 -6.46
CA GLY A 137 8.55 13.73 -6.34
C GLY A 137 8.60 12.98 -5.00
N SER A 138 7.70 13.27 -4.06
CA SER A 138 7.62 12.53 -2.80
C SER A 138 7.11 11.10 -3.02
N VAL A 139 7.66 10.16 -2.24
CA VAL A 139 7.33 8.73 -2.34
C VAL A 139 6.60 8.30 -1.08
N TYR A 140 5.49 7.59 -1.25
CA TYR A 140 4.72 7.04 -0.14
C TYR A 140 4.49 5.54 -0.31
N GLU A 141 4.53 4.81 0.80
CA GLU A 141 4.16 3.41 0.85
C GLU A 141 2.62 3.28 0.91
N ILE A 142 2.04 2.62 -0.09
CA ILE A 142 0.59 2.47 -0.26
C ILE A 142 -0.02 1.62 0.86
N SER A 143 0.72 0.62 1.38
CA SER A 143 0.24 -0.18 2.51
C SER A 143 -0.05 0.67 3.76
N ASP A 144 0.84 1.60 4.09
CA ASP A 144 0.67 2.56 5.20
C ASP A 144 -0.52 3.52 4.92
N ILE A 145 -0.63 4.03 3.69
CA ILE A 145 -1.72 4.93 3.26
C ILE A 145 -3.10 4.26 3.38
N LEU A 146 -3.22 3.01 2.93
CA LEU A 146 -4.45 2.24 3.01
C LEU A 146 -4.85 1.99 4.48
N GLN A 147 -3.90 1.57 5.32
CA GLN A 147 -4.16 1.38 6.75
C GLN A 147 -4.70 2.66 7.40
N LYS A 148 -4.04 3.80 7.16
CA LYS A 148 -4.49 5.11 7.66
C LYS A 148 -5.89 5.48 7.17
N SER A 149 -6.21 5.20 5.91
CA SER A 149 -7.52 5.51 5.33
C SER A 149 -8.63 4.63 5.88
N VAL A 150 -8.38 3.34 6.12
CA VAL A 150 -9.35 2.45 6.78
C VAL A 150 -9.59 2.91 8.22
N LEU A 151 -8.53 3.30 8.95
CA LEU A 151 -8.65 3.84 10.31
C LEU A 151 -9.42 5.17 10.34
N LEU A 152 -9.15 6.07 9.39
CA LEU A 152 -9.89 7.33 9.22
C LEU A 152 -11.40 7.04 9.13
N TRP A 153 -11.80 6.15 8.21
CA TRP A 153 -13.21 5.85 8.01
C TRP A 153 -13.83 5.06 9.17
N SER A 154 -13.06 4.18 9.83
CA SER A 154 -13.51 3.51 11.05
C SER A 154 -13.86 4.52 12.14
N ASN A 155 -13.01 5.54 12.34
CA ASN A 155 -13.25 6.60 13.31
C ASN A 155 -14.44 7.48 12.91
N VAL A 156 -14.58 7.83 11.63
CA VAL A 156 -15.72 8.60 11.13
C VAL A 156 -17.03 7.85 11.36
N LEU A 157 -17.09 6.56 11.01
CA LEU A 157 -18.26 5.72 11.22
C LEU A 157 -18.61 5.58 12.71
N LEU A 158 -17.61 5.43 13.57
CA LEU A 158 -17.80 5.34 15.03
C LEU A 158 -18.37 6.65 15.58
N ASN A 159 -17.78 7.79 15.21
CA ASN A 159 -18.22 9.11 15.68
C ASN A 159 -19.63 9.47 15.21
N LEU A 160 -20.04 8.95 14.05
CA LEU A 160 -21.40 9.09 13.52
C LEU A 160 -22.39 8.07 14.10
N ASN A 161 -21.96 7.19 15.01
CA ASN A 161 -22.73 6.08 15.56
C ASN A 161 -23.26 5.10 14.49
N LEU A 162 -22.56 4.98 13.36
CA LEU A 162 -22.89 4.04 12.28
C LEU A 162 -22.31 2.65 12.53
N ILE A 163 -21.29 2.55 13.39
CA ILE A 163 -20.76 1.28 13.92
C ILE A 163 -20.65 1.37 15.45
N PRO A 164 -20.82 0.25 16.17
CA PRO A 164 -20.79 0.26 17.64
C PRO A 164 -19.37 0.30 18.24
N SER A 165 -18.37 -0.11 17.47
CA SER A 165 -16.97 -0.18 17.91
C SER A 165 -16.04 -0.19 16.69
N LEU A 166 -14.75 0.11 16.92
CA LEU A 166 -13.75 -0.02 15.87
C LEU A 166 -13.62 -1.49 15.42
N PRO A 167 -13.51 -1.75 14.11
CA PRO A 167 -13.28 -3.09 13.60
C PRO A 167 -11.89 -3.59 14.00
N ARG A 168 -11.75 -4.90 14.18
CA ARG A 168 -10.43 -5.53 14.24
C ARG A 168 -9.88 -5.64 12.82
N LEU A 169 -8.96 -4.75 12.48
CA LEU A 169 -8.32 -4.75 11.17
C LEU A 169 -7.16 -5.76 11.12
N PRO A 170 -6.90 -6.38 9.96
CA PRO A 170 -5.70 -7.18 9.76
C PRO A 170 -4.45 -6.31 9.83
N GLU A 171 -3.36 -6.86 10.36
CA GLU A 171 -2.13 -6.12 10.62
C GLU A 171 -1.11 -6.32 9.50
N LEU A 172 -0.50 -5.22 9.06
CA LEU A 172 0.70 -5.25 8.22
C LEU A 172 1.89 -5.77 9.01
N LEU A 173 2.82 -6.43 8.32
CA LEU A 173 4.07 -6.84 8.95
C LEU A 173 4.88 -5.62 9.45
N PRO A 174 5.43 -5.67 10.67
CA PRO A 174 6.13 -4.52 11.26
C PRO A 174 7.35 -4.11 10.44
N LYS A 175 7.70 -2.81 10.43
CA LYS A 175 8.90 -2.29 9.74
C LYS A 175 10.19 -2.86 10.33
N PHE A 176 10.28 -2.95 11.65
CA PHE A 176 11.34 -3.68 12.33
C PHE A 176 11.06 -5.17 12.34
N VAL A 177 12.05 -5.97 11.95
CA VAL A 177 11.95 -7.43 11.93
C VAL A 177 12.99 -8.00 12.88
N ARG A 178 12.58 -8.84 13.83
CA ARG A 178 13.54 -9.53 14.70
C ARG A 178 14.29 -10.62 13.93
N ARG A 179 15.53 -10.91 14.33
CA ARG A 179 16.34 -11.99 13.71
C ARG A 179 15.58 -13.32 13.65
N ASN A 180 14.86 -13.71 14.69
CA ASN A 180 14.17 -15.01 14.71
C ASN A 180 12.70 -14.95 14.26
N ASP A 181 12.26 -13.89 13.60
CA ASP A 181 10.88 -13.77 13.12
C ASP A 181 10.59 -14.75 11.97
N GLU A 182 9.82 -15.80 12.27
CA GLU A 182 9.46 -16.88 11.34
C GLU A 182 8.70 -16.38 10.11
N ARG A 183 7.95 -15.28 10.22
CA ARG A 183 7.17 -14.71 9.11
C ARG A 183 8.05 -14.25 7.94
N PHE A 184 9.35 -14.03 8.21
CA PHE A 184 10.34 -13.61 7.22
C PHE A 184 11.37 -14.70 6.89
N LYS A 185 11.19 -15.92 7.39
CA LYS A 185 12.04 -17.07 7.03
C LYS A 185 11.48 -17.82 5.81
N GLY A 186 12.33 -18.62 5.19
CA GLY A 186 12.01 -19.41 4.01
C GLY A 186 12.19 -18.68 2.68
N ASN A 187 11.84 -19.36 1.60
CA ASN A 187 12.01 -18.87 0.24
C ASN A 187 11.10 -17.66 -0.02
N TYR A 188 11.50 -16.85 -0.99
CA TYR A 188 10.69 -15.79 -1.56
C TYR A 188 10.37 -16.16 -3.00
N TYR A 189 9.09 -16.12 -3.37
CA TYR A 189 8.64 -16.59 -4.68
C TYR A 189 8.33 -15.42 -5.60
N PHE A 190 8.85 -15.50 -6.83
CA PHE A 190 8.47 -14.61 -7.92
C PHE A 190 7.49 -15.35 -8.83
N LEU A 191 6.30 -14.79 -8.98
CA LEU A 191 5.22 -15.34 -9.78
C LEU A 191 5.29 -14.71 -11.17
N THR A 192 5.32 -15.56 -12.19
CA THR A 192 5.29 -15.15 -13.60
C THR A 192 4.36 -16.07 -14.39
N THR A 193 3.92 -15.61 -15.55
CA THR A 193 3.23 -16.44 -16.54
C THR A 193 4.29 -17.12 -17.41
N THR A 194 4.12 -18.42 -17.65
CA THR A 194 5.03 -19.17 -18.52
C THR A 194 5.14 -18.52 -19.89
N GLY A 195 6.37 -18.27 -20.35
CA GLY A 195 6.62 -17.64 -21.65
C GLY A 195 6.64 -16.11 -21.64
N GLU A 196 6.27 -15.48 -20.52
CA GLU A 196 6.24 -14.01 -20.41
C GLU A 196 7.50 -13.45 -19.74
N HIS A 197 7.87 -12.23 -20.12
CA HIS A 197 8.96 -11.50 -19.51
C HIS A 197 8.63 -11.12 -18.06
N PHE A 198 9.54 -11.41 -17.13
CA PHE A 198 9.41 -11.02 -15.73
C PHE A 198 10.21 -9.75 -15.47
N GLN A 199 9.55 -8.69 -15.00
CA GLN A 199 10.18 -7.45 -14.58
C GLN A 199 9.80 -7.13 -13.14
N GLU A 200 10.81 -7.02 -12.27
CA GLU A 200 10.65 -6.68 -10.86
C GLU A 200 11.83 -5.83 -10.43
N GLN A 201 11.56 -4.78 -9.65
CA GLN A 201 12.61 -3.93 -9.14
C GLN A 201 13.18 -4.53 -7.85
N LEU A 202 14.45 -4.97 -7.91
CA LEU A 202 15.17 -5.49 -6.75
C LEU A 202 15.97 -4.36 -6.08
N ARG A 203 15.77 -4.18 -4.77
CA ARG A 203 16.43 -3.11 -3.98
C ARG A 203 17.26 -3.67 -2.83
N ALA A 204 18.23 -2.88 -2.39
CA ALA A 204 19.01 -3.12 -1.18
C ALA A 204 18.80 -1.93 -0.24
N LEU A 205 18.19 -2.17 0.93
CA LEU A 205 17.75 -1.11 1.83
C LEU A 205 18.24 -1.34 3.26
N ILE A 206 18.22 -0.30 4.09
CA ILE A 206 18.67 -0.37 5.48
C ILE A 206 17.55 0.07 6.40
N TYR A 207 17.25 -0.75 7.40
CA TYR A 207 16.41 -0.33 8.51
C TYR A 207 17.22 0.54 9.49
N ARG A 208 16.76 1.77 9.68
CA ARG A 208 17.30 2.78 10.59
C ARG A 208 16.52 2.77 11.89
N LYS A 209 17.15 2.28 12.97
CA LYS A 209 16.51 2.21 14.30
C LYS A 209 16.17 3.59 14.87
N SER A 210 16.99 4.60 14.59
CA SER A 210 16.80 5.98 15.10
C SER A 210 15.53 6.64 14.58
N THR A 211 15.16 6.40 13.32
CA THR A 211 13.97 6.97 12.70
C THR A 211 12.83 5.97 12.53
N ASN A 212 13.05 4.70 12.87
CA ASN A 212 12.13 3.59 12.61
C ASN A 212 11.69 3.50 11.13
N GLN A 213 12.62 3.76 10.21
CA GLN A 213 12.37 3.80 8.77
C GLN A 213 13.29 2.83 8.04
N ILE A 214 12.83 2.36 6.88
CA ILE A 214 13.66 1.66 5.91
C ILE A 214 14.04 2.68 4.85
N THR A 215 15.33 2.87 4.62
CA THR A 215 15.85 3.89 3.71
C THR A 215 16.82 3.28 2.72
N GLU A 216 17.11 4.04 1.66
CA GLU A 216 18.23 3.76 0.78
C GLU A 216 19.57 3.72 1.54
N ILE A 217 20.53 3.06 0.91
CA ILE A 217 21.91 2.98 1.38
C ILE A 217 22.57 4.34 1.14
N ALA A 218 23.15 4.93 2.19
CA ALA A 218 23.86 6.20 2.06
C ALA A 218 25.18 6.01 1.31
N ALA A 219 25.67 7.05 0.65
CA ALA A 219 26.97 7.02 -0.01
C ALA A 219 28.08 6.62 0.98
N GLY A 220 28.92 5.66 0.59
CA GLY A 220 30.00 5.10 1.44
C GLY A 220 29.55 4.05 2.46
N GLU A 221 28.24 3.80 2.61
CA GLU A 221 27.76 2.77 3.50
C GLU A 221 27.79 1.39 2.82
N LYS A 222 28.51 0.45 3.42
CA LYS A 222 28.62 -0.92 2.89
C LYS A 222 27.29 -1.66 3.07
N PHE A 223 26.86 -2.45 2.08
CA PHE A 223 25.76 -3.40 2.20
C PHE A 223 26.32 -4.82 1.95
N GLY A 224 26.09 -5.76 2.87
CA GLY A 224 26.77 -7.07 2.86
C GLY A 224 28.00 -7.13 3.77
N THR A 225 28.60 -8.33 3.85
CA THR A 225 30.00 -8.55 4.23
C THR A 225 30.85 -8.51 2.96
N SER A 226 32.16 -8.29 3.09
CA SER A 226 33.12 -8.08 2.00
C SER A 226 33.19 -9.16 0.90
N ASP A 227 32.44 -10.26 1.02
CA ASP A 227 32.64 -11.49 0.23
C ASP A 227 31.39 -11.98 -0.53
N ILE A 228 30.33 -11.16 -0.64
CA ILE A 228 29.21 -11.49 -1.52
C ILE A 228 28.99 -10.35 -2.51
N PRO A 229 29.63 -10.39 -3.69
CA PRO A 229 29.24 -9.51 -4.79
C PRO A 229 27.77 -9.79 -5.13
N ILE A 230 26.92 -8.78 -4.99
CA ILE A 230 25.58 -8.82 -5.58
C ILE A 230 25.79 -8.61 -7.08
N THR A 231 25.94 -9.70 -7.82
CA THR A 231 25.92 -9.67 -9.28
C THR A 231 24.47 -9.52 -9.73
N ILE A 232 24.08 -8.31 -10.13
CA ILE A 232 22.83 -8.08 -10.86
C ILE A 232 23.10 -8.53 -12.29
N ASN A 233 22.70 -9.75 -12.65
CA ASN A 233 22.67 -10.17 -14.04
C ASN A 233 21.46 -9.50 -14.71
N ALA A 234 21.72 -8.39 -15.41
CA ALA A 234 20.80 -7.92 -16.42
C ALA A 234 20.73 -9.00 -17.52
N GLY A 235 19.61 -9.71 -17.62
CA GLY A 235 19.35 -10.55 -18.77
C GLY A 235 19.47 -9.68 -20.02
N LYS A 236 20.36 -10.06 -20.94
CA LYS A 236 20.45 -9.43 -22.26
C LYS A 236 19.10 -9.59 -22.94
N SER A 237 18.43 -8.48 -23.25
CA SER A 237 17.40 -8.46 -24.28
C SER A 237 18.11 -8.57 -25.63
N SER A 238 18.10 -9.75 -26.22
CA SER A 238 18.26 -9.90 -27.66
C SER A 238 16.86 -10.13 -28.23
N PHE A 239 16.30 -9.09 -28.83
CA PHE A 239 15.29 -9.26 -29.87
C PHE A 239 16.01 -9.01 -31.19
N ASP A 240 16.19 -10.07 -31.97
CA ASP A 240 16.02 -10.02 -33.42
C ASP A 240 14.51 -9.88 -33.72
#